data_AF-A0AAV9JYF8-F1
#
_entry.id   AF-A0AAV9JYF8-F1
#
_cell.length_a   1.000
_cell.length_b   1.000
_cell.length_c   1.000
_cell.angle_alpha   90.00
_cell.angle_beta   90.00
_cell.angle_gamma   90.00
#
_symmetry.space_group_name_H-M   'P 1'
#
loop_
_entity.id
_entity.type
_entity.pdbx_description
1 polymer ?
#
loop_
_entity_poly.entity_id
_entity_poly.type
_entity_poly.pdbx_seq_one_letter_code
_entity_poly.pdbx_strand_id
1 'polypeptide(L)'
;MAKPPQQQSTFLALPPELRNRVYKYILADDVELFAESVRKPALLAVCRLIEHEYAGVFYDTNLIKIDAYYSETDSWCEIRAGRAKQVILESATFADLFDFWSLASARRYCQRVCYSRENVQRGIVAISTNAGFRRWQWSVQT
;
A
#
# COMPACT_ATOMS: atom_id res chain seq x y z
N MET A 1 -14.78 16.66 40.00
CA MET A 1 -15.45 16.41 38.71
C MET A 1 -15.24 14.95 38.34
N ALA A 2 -16.30 14.13 38.23
CA ALA A 2 -16.18 12.73 37.85
C ALA A 2 -15.96 12.62 36.33
N LYS A 3 -15.01 11.78 35.91
CA LYS A 3 -14.75 11.50 34.48
C LYS A 3 -15.96 10.73 33.92
N PRO A 4 -16.54 11.13 32.77
CA PRO A 4 -17.63 10.37 32.17
C PRO A 4 -17.17 8.94 31.85
N PRO A 5 -18.08 7.94 31.93
CA PRO A 5 -17.74 6.56 31.63
C PRO A 5 -17.24 6.46 30.19
N GLN A 6 -16.04 5.90 30.00
CA GLN A 6 -15.52 5.60 28.68
C GLN A 6 -16.40 4.50 28.06
N GLN A 7 -17.21 4.85 27.07
CA GLN A 7 -17.92 3.87 26.27
C GLN A 7 -16.89 2.99 25.56
N GLN A 8 -16.86 1.70 25.90
CA GLN A 8 -16.11 0.72 25.13
C GLN A 8 -16.76 0.58 23.75
N SER A 9 -15.94 0.66 22.70
CA SER A 9 -16.38 0.44 21.33
C SER A 9 -16.94 -0.98 21.19
N THR A 10 -18.19 -1.11 20.74
CA THR A 10 -18.84 -2.40 20.47
C THR A 10 -18.06 -3.24 19.46
N PHE A 11 -17.35 -2.59 18.53
CA PHE A 11 -16.49 -3.27 17.58
C PHE A 11 -15.31 -3.99 18.26
N LEU A 12 -14.71 -3.37 19.28
CA LEU A 12 -13.62 -3.97 20.04
C LEU A 12 -14.07 -5.10 20.97
N ALA A 13 -15.37 -5.18 21.27
CA ALA A 13 -15.96 -6.29 22.01
C ALA A 13 -16.19 -7.55 21.16
N LEU A 14 -16.10 -7.44 19.82
CA LEU A 14 -16.20 -8.60 18.93
C LEU A 14 -14.98 -9.52 19.09
N PRO A 15 -15.08 -10.83 18.87
CA PRO A 15 -13.92 -11.70 18.71
C PRO A 15 -13.04 -11.30 17.52
N PRO A 16 -11.71 -11.55 17.56
CA PRO A 16 -10.78 -11.24 16.47
C PRO A 16 -11.22 -11.80 15.10
N GLU A 17 -11.84 -12.98 15.07
CA GLU A 17 -12.30 -13.63 13.84
C GLU A 17 -13.40 -12.82 13.16
N LEU A 18 -14.31 -12.23 13.95
CA LEU A 18 -15.37 -11.37 13.41
C LEU A 18 -14.81 -10.03 12.94
N ARG A 19 -13.86 -9.43 13.67
CA ARG A 19 -13.17 -8.21 13.22
C ARG A 19 -12.43 -8.44 11.89
N ASN A 20 -11.72 -9.56 11.77
CA ASN A 20 -11.03 -9.96 10.55
C ASN A 20 -11.98 -10.12 9.35
N ARG A 21 -13.21 -10.60 9.56
CA ARG A 21 -14.22 -10.66 8.49
C ARG A 21 -14.66 -9.26 8.04
N VAL A 22 -14.84 -8.33 8.99
CA VAL A 22 -15.15 -6.93 8.67
C VAL A 22 -14.01 -6.28 7.90
N TYR A 23 -12.76 -6.45 8.35
CA TYR A 23 -11.57 -5.95 7.65
C TYR A 23 -11.47 -6.47 6.21
N LYS A 24 -11.69 -7.76 5.99
CA LYS A 24 -11.68 -8.34 4.64
C LYS A 24 -12.80 -7.82 3.75
N TYR A 25 -13.97 -7.54 4.34
CA TYR A 25 -15.12 -7.03 3.60
C TYR A 25 -14.87 -5.63 3.02
N ILE A 26 -14.28 -4.73 3.81
CA ILE A 26 -14.00 -3.34 3.40
C ILE A 26 -12.68 -3.17 2.63
N LEU A 27 -11.84 -4.21 2.58
CA LEU A 27 -10.50 -4.13 2.00
C LEU A 27 -10.50 -3.62 0.55
N ALA A 28 -11.48 -4.06 -0.25
CA ALA A 28 -11.57 -3.64 -1.66
C ALA A 28 -11.79 -2.12 -1.79
N ASP A 29 -12.69 -1.57 -0.97
CA ASP A 29 -13.00 -0.13 -0.96
C ASP A 29 -11.79 0.68 -0.48
N ASP A 30 -11.10 0.21 0.55
CA ASP A 30 -9.87 0.86 1.05
C ASP A 30 -8.74 0.82 0.02
N VAL A 31 -8.59 -0.27 -0.73
CA VAL A 31 -7.64 -0.36 -1.85
C VAL A 31 -8.01 0.60 -2.97
N GLU A 32 -9.30 0.74 -3.30
CA GLU A 32 -9.76 1.69 -4.32
C GLU A 32 -9.45 3.14 -3.88
N LEU A 33 -9.74 3.50 -2.63
CA LEU A 33 -9.44 4.82 -2.08
C LEU A 33 -7.94 5.10 -2.03
N PHE A 34 -7.14 4.10 -1.66
CA PHE A 34 -5.68 4.19 -1.74
C PHE A 34 -5.25 4.39 -3.21
N ALA A 35 -5.90 3.73 -4.17
CA ALA A 35 -5.59 3.86 -5.58
C ALA A 35 -5.98 5.22 -6.20
N GLU A 36 -6.80 6.01 -5.52
CA GLU A 36 -7.14 7.36 -5.99
C GLU A 36 -6.24 8.42 -5.36
N SER A 37 -5.79 8.20 -4.13
CA SER A 37 -5.20 9.25 -3.30
C SER A 37 -3.81 8.95 -2.74
N VAL A 38 -3.36 7.69 -2.83
CA VAL A 38 -2.14 7.19 -2.18
C VAL A 38 -2.13 7.49 -0.67
N ARG A 39 -3.30 7.56 -0.05
CA ARG A 39 -3.46 7.80 1.38
C ARG A 39 -3.71 6.51 2.12
N LYS A 40 -3.10 6.38 3.29
CA LYS A 40 -3.33 5.24 4.18
C LYS A 40 -4.82 5.09 4.49
N PRO A 41 -5.36 3.87 4.50
CA PRO A 41 -6.70 3.60 4.99
C PRO A 41 -6.90 4.15 6.40
N ALA A 42 -8.09 4.67 6.68
CA ALA A 42 -8.41 5.28 7.96
C ALA A 42 -8.24 4.29 9.13
N LEU A 43 -8.51 3.00 8.91
CA LEU A 43 -8.35 1.97 9.93
C LEU A 43 -6.92 1.81 10.46
N LEU A 44 -5.90 2.10 9.64
CA LEU A 44 -4.51 2.08 10.09
C LEU A 44 -4.18 3.25 11.04
N ALA A 45 -5.08 4.21 11.22
CA ALA A 45 -4.89 5.39 12.07
C ALA A 45 -5.82 5.43 13.30
N VAL A 46 -6.70 4.43 13.52
CA VAL A 46 -7.71 4.48 14.58
C VAL A 46 -7.11 4.25 15.97
N CYS A 47 -6.53 3.07 16.18
CA CYS A 47 -5.87 2.70 17.43
C CYS A 47 -4.88 1.56 17.18
N ARG A 48 -3.91 1.36 18.08
CA ARG A 48 -2.84 0.37 17.92
C ARG A 48 -3.34 -1.07 17.68
N LEU A 49 -4.48 -1.45 18.29
CA LEU A 49 -5.05 -2.78 18.11
C LEU A 49 -5.58 -2.97 16.68
N ILE A 50 -6.40 -2.05 16.20
CA ILE A 50 -6.98 -2.11 14.84
C ILE A 50 -5.87 -1.95 13.80
N GLU A 51 -4.92 -1.04 14.03
CA GLU A 51 -3.76 -0.85 13.16
C GLU A 51 -2.97 -2.16 13.02
N HIS A 52 -2.62 -2.81 14.13
CA HIS A 52 -1.88 -4.07 14.11
C HIS A 52 -2.64 -5.19 13.40
N GLU A 53 -3.94 -5.35 13.66
CA GLU A 53 -4.76 -6.38 13.01
C GLU A 53 -4.97 -6.11 11.51
N TYR A 54 -5.28 -4.86 11.16
CA TYR A 54 -5.62 -4.47 9.80
C TYR A 54 -4.40 -4.34 8.90
N ALA A 55 -3.24 -3.97 9.45
CA ALA A 55 -2.00 -3.89 8.69
C ALA A 55 -1.69 -5.19 7.96
N GLY A 56 -1.86 -6.35 8.61
CA GLY A 56 -1.68 -7.64 7.94
C GLY A 56 -2.67 -7.84 6.79
N VAL A 57 -3.95 -7.51 6.99
CA VAL A 57 -4.99 -7.65 5.95
C VAL A 57 -4.70 -6.74 4.75
N PHE A 58 -4.35 -5.49 5.00
CA PHE A 58 -4.12 -4.49 3.96
C PHE A 58 -2.79 -4.71 3.23
N TYR A 59 -1.69 -4.90 3.95
CA TYR A 59 -0.36 -5.02 3.33
C TYR A 59 -0.11 -6.40 2.72
N ASP A 60 -0.72 -7.49 3.19
CA ASP A 60 -0.58 -8.81 2.56
C ASP A 60 -1.55 -9.03 1.38
N THR A 61 -2.37 -8.04 1.02
CA THR A 61 -3.32 -8.18 -0.09
C THR A 61 -2.63 -8.34 -1.44
N ASN A 62 -3.24 -9.14 -2.32
CA ASN A 62 -2.82 -9.29 -3.72
C ASN A 62 -3.40 -8.22 -4.65
N LEU A 63 -4.29 -7.37 -4.14
CA LEU A 63 -4.88 -6.26 -4.90
C LEU A 63 -3.85 -5.14 -5.15
N ILE A 64 -2.84 -5.03 -4.27
CA ILE A 64 -1.74 -4.08 -4.37
C ILE A 64 -0.49 -4.85 -4.79
N LYS A 65 -0.08 -4.68 -6.04
CA LYS A 65 1.17 -5.23 -6.58
C LYS A 65 2.27 -4.18 -6.46
N ILE A 66 3.39 -4.57 -5.87
CA ILE A 66 4.57 -3.72 -5.74
C ILE A 66 5.73 -4.44 -6.40
N ASP A 67 6.31 -3.83 -7.41
CA ASP A 67 7.54 -4.30 -8.04
C ASP A 67 8.69 -3.37 -7.66
N ALA A 68 9.86 -3.91 -7.36
CA ALA A 68 11.13 -3.19 -7.27
C ALA A 68 11.95 -3.38 -8.54
N TYR A 69 12.72 -2.36 -8.91
CA TYR A 69 13.73 -2.44 -9.96
C TYR A 69 15.13 -2.48 -9.34
N TYR A 70 15.94 -3.45 -9.75
CA TYR A 70 17.32 -3.62 -9.32
C TYR A 70 18.27 -3.27 -10.46
N SER A 71 19.00 -2.17 -10.31
CA SER A 71 19.84 -1.62 -11.37
C SER A 71 21.09 -2.47 -11.63
N GLU A 72 21.56 -3.18 -10.61
CA GLU A 72 22.74 -4.04 -10.63
C GLU A 72 22.54 -5.26 -11.54
N THR A 73 21.29 -5.70 -11.67
CA THR A 73 20.90 -6.88 -12.44
C THR A 73 19.98 -6.56 -13.62
N ASP A 74 19.66 -5.28 -13.82
CA ASP A 74 18.63 -4.79 -14.76
C ASP A 74 17.35 -5.64 -14.72
N SER A 75 16.82 -5.86 -13.51
CA SER A 75 15.70 -6.78 -13.31
C SER A 75 14.59 -6.18 -12.45
N TRP A 76 13.37 -6.67 -12.69
CA TRP A 76 12.18 -6.34 -11.90
C TRP A 76 11.80 -7.52 -11.03
N CYS A 77 11.54 -7.29 -9.75
CA CYS A 77 11.03 -8.32 -8.85
C CYS A 77 9.78 -7.86 -8.12
N GLU A 78 8.80 -8.75 -8.02
CA GLU A 78 7.59 -8.53 -7.24
C GLU A 78 7.88 -8.69 -5.74
N ILE A 79 7.45 -7.71 -4.95
CA ILE A 79 7.55 -7.70 -3.49
C ILE A 79 6.27 -8.31 -2.92
N ARG A 80 6.38 -9.52 -2.39
CA ARG A 80 5.23 -10.27 -1.87
C ARG A 80 5.02 -10.14 -0.36
N ALA A 81 6.08 -9.95 0.41
CA ALA A 81 5.98 -9.89 1.86
C ALA A 81 5.28 -8.61 2.33
N GLY A 82 4.19 -8.71 3.11
CA GLY A 82 3.45 -7.54 3.59
C GLY A 82 4.28 -6.57 4.39
N ARG A 83 5.23 -7.04 5.21
CA ARG A 83 6.15 -6.16 5.94
C ARG A 83 6.99 -5.29 5.00
N ALA A 84 7.48 -5.85 3.89
CA ALA A 84 8.24 -5.09 2.90
C ALA A 84 7.33 -4.09 2.16
N LYS A 85 6.10 -4.51 1.80
CA LYS A 85 5.09 -3.60 1.23
C LYS A 85 4.76 -2.45 2.18
N GLN A 86 4.58 -2.73 3.47
CA GLN A 86 4.35 -1.72 4.50
C GLN A 86 5.48 -0.69 4.52
N VAL A 87 6.73 -1.11 4.65
CA VAL A 87 7.88 -0.18 4.68
C VAL A 87 7.87 0.73 3.45
N ILE A 88 7.61 0.18 2.26
CA ILE A 88 7.55 0.97 1.02
C ILE A 88 6.38 1.93 1.05
N LEU A 89 5.17 1.48 1.34
CA LEU A 89 3.98 2.33 1.31
C LEU A 89 4.00 3.44 2.36
N GLU A 90 4.75 3.27 3.45
CA GLU A 90 4.83 4.25 4.54
C GLU A 90 5.99 5.24 4.40
N SER A 91 7.08 4.87 3.72
CA SER A 91 8.29 5.68 3.62
C SER A 91 8.58 6.22 2.22
N ALA A 92 7.94 5.68 1.18
CA ALA A 92 8.20 6.08 -0.19
C ALA A 92 7.53 7.42 -0.53
N THR A 93 8.17 8.10 -1.48
CA THR A 93 7.51 9.15 -2.26
C THR A 93 6.92 8.55 -3.52
N PHE A 94 5.77 9.08 -3.95
CA PHE A 94 5.02 8.57 -5.09
C PHE A 94 4.93 9.61 -6.20
N ALA A 95 5.18 9.17 -7.43
CA ALA A 95 4.91 9.94 -8.64
C ALA A 95 3.88 9.20 -9.48
N ASP A 96 2.86 9.92 -9.94
CA ASP A 96 1.78 9.35 -10.74
C ASP A 96 2.31 8.88 -12.11
N LEU A 97 1.84 7.71 -12.55
CA LEU A 97 2.12 7.12 -13.85
C LEU A 97 0.85 6.95 -14.69
N PHE A 98 -0.16 7.81 -14.49
CA PHE A 98 -1.45 7.79 -15.20
C PHE A 98 -1.30 7.79 -16.72
N ASP A 99 -0.31 8.49 -17.26
CA ASP A 99 -0.05 8.58 -18.71
C ASP A 99 0.42 7.27 -19.34
N PHE A 100 0.79 6.27 -18.52
CA PHE A 100 1.29 4.98 -19.00
C PHE A 100 0.18 3.94 -19.10
N TRP A 101 -0.26 3.68 -20.33
CA TRP A 101 -1.34 2.73 -20.62
C TRP A 101 -0.97 1.28 -20.31
N SER A 102 0.32 0.93 -20.27
CA SER A 102 0.80 -0.42 -19.97
C SER A 102 1.85 -0.45 -18.86
N LEU A 103 1.90 -1.55 -18.12
CA LEU A 103 2.94 -1.80 -17.11
C LEU A 103 4.34 -1.86 -17.75
N ALA A 104 4.46 -2.41 -18.97
CA ALA A 104 5.73 -2.47 -19.69
C ALA A 104 6.28 -1.07 -20.02
N SER A 105 5.41 -0.16 -20.49
CA SER A 105 5.79 1.23 -20.77
C SER A 105 6.20 1.97 -19.49
N ALA A 106 5.43 1.80 -18.41
CA ALA A 106 5.75 2.36 -17.10
C ALA A 106 7.11 1.86 -16.57
N ARG A 107 7.39 0.55 -16.68
CA ARG A 107 8.68 -0.05 -16.29
C ARG A 107 9.84 0.54 -17.07
N ARG A 108 9.73 0.63 -18.40
CA ARG A 108 10.78 1.24 -19.24
C ARG A 108 11.05 2.70 -18.89
N TYR A 109 10.01 3.46 -18.58
CA TYR A 109 10.17 4.83 -18.11
C TYR A 109 10.92 4.85 -16.78
N CYS A 110 10.47 4.11 -15.77
CA CYS A 110 11.13 4.05 -14.47
C CYS A 110 12.61 3.63 -14.59
N GLN A 111 12.92 2.59 -15.38
CA GLN A 111 14.28 2.14 -15.66
C GLN A 111 15.17 3.29 -16.16
N ARG A 112 14.70 4.06 -17.15
CA ARG A 112 15.45 5.21 -17.66
C ARG A 112 15.70 6.28 -16.62
N VAL A 113 14.73 6.56 -15.75
CA VAL A 113 14.89 7.59 -14.69
C VAL A 113 15.76 7.07 -13.53
N CYS A 114 15.81 5.75 -13.28
CA CYS A 114 16.63 5.16 -12.22
C CYS A 114 18.13 5.44 -12.38
N TYR A 115 18.66 5.40 -13.60
CA TYR A 115 20.09 5.67 -13.86
C TYR A 115 20.57 7.09 -13.49
N SER A 116 19.67 8.00 -13.10
CA SER A 116 20.01 9.39 -12.82
C SER A 116 20.36 9.70 -11.35
N ARG A 117 20.13 8.78 -10.39
CA ARG A 117 20.39 9.05 -8.96
C ARG A 117 20.92 7.82 -8.24
N GLU A 118 22.13 7.92 -7.72
CA GLU A 118 22.73 6.94 -6.81
C GLU A 118 21.96 6.91 -5.47
N ASN A 119 21.91 5.74 -4.81
CA ASN A 119 21.30 5.51 -3.49
C ASN A 119 19.78 5.72 -3.37
N VAL A 120 19.02 5.49 -4.45
CA VAL A 120 17.55 5.51 -4.40
C VAL A 120 16.99 4.21 -4.94
N GLN A 121 16.34 3.43 -4.07
CA GLN A 121 15.56 2.27 -4.48
C GLN A 121 14.24 2.75 -5.08
N ARG A 122 13.85 2.17 -6.21
CA ARG A 122 12.62 2.55 -6.91
C ARG A 122 11.84 1.34 -7.37
N GLY A 123 10.60 1.59 -7.74
CA GLY A 123 9.77 0.59 -8.36
C GLY A 123 8.41 1.13 -8.76
N ILE A 124 7.46 0.21 -8.96
CA ILE A 124 6.09 0.55 -9.35
C ILE A 124 5.11 -0.08 -8.36
N VAL A 125 4.13 0.69 -7.93
CA VAL A 125 2.90 0.18 -7.33
C VAL A 125 1.84 0.13 -8.42
N ALA A 126 1.16 -1.00 -8.58
CA ALA A 126 0.07 -1.18 -9.53
C ALA A 126 -1.15 -1.75 -8.82
N ILE A 127 -2.30 -1.10 -9.03
CA ILE A 127 -3.58 -1.49 -8.42
C ILE A 127 -4.62 -1.62 -9.52
N SER A 128 -5.39 -2.71 -9.45
CA SER A 128 -6.56 -2.90 -10.30
C SER A 128 -7.75 -2.26 -9.60
N THR A 129 -8.42 -1.37 -10.31
CA THR A 129 -9.54 -0.55 -9.83
C THR A 129 -10.77 -0.84 -10.68
N ASN A 130 -11.95 -0.39 -10.25
CA ASN A 130 -13.16 -0.55 -11.04
C ASN A 130 -13.10 0.27 -12.36
N ALA A 131 -12.29 1.34 -12.38
CA ALA A 131 -12.05 2.17 -13.55
C ALA A 131 -10.87 1.70 -14.45
N GLY A 132 -10.23 0.57 -14.12
CA GLY A 132 -9.08 0.04 -14.87
C GLY A 132 -7.85 -0.14 -13.98
N PHE A 133 -6.72 0.48 -14.34
CA PHE A 133 -5.47 0.34 -13.58
C PHE A 133 -4.94 1.69 -13.16
N ARG A 134 -4.48 1.77 -11.90
CA ARG A 134 -3.72 2.91 -11.39
C ARG A 134 -2.30 2.49 -11.05
N ARG A 135 -1.34 3.37 -11.32
CA ARG A 135 0.09 3.07 -11.20
C ARG A 135 0.83 4.27 -10.63
N TRP A 136 1.79 4.00 -9.77
CA TRP A 136 2.71 5.00 -9.25
C TRP A 136 4.12 4.48 -9.31
N GLN A 137 5.07 5.37 -9.60
CA GLN A 137 6.46 5.13 -9.28
C GLN A 137 6.63 5.41 -7.80
N TRP A 138 7.18 4.45 -7.06
CA TRP A 138 7.62 4.68 -5.68
C TRP A 138 9.14 4.86 -5.64
N SER A 139 9.62 5.67 -4.70
CA SER A 139 11.06 5.80 -4.43
C SER A 139 11.35 5.98 -2.94
N VAL A 140 12.38 5.26 -2.46
CA VAL A 140 12.86 5.24 -1.07
C VAL A 140 14.36 5.51 -1.10
N GLN A 141 14.85 6.39 -0.22
CA GLN A 141 16.28 6.59 -0.01
C GLN A 141 16.85 5.39 0.76
N THR A 142 17.89 4.77 0.21
CA THR A 142 18.59 3.62 0.80
C THR A 142 19.79 4.04 1.61
#